data_AF-A0A351UNJ0-F1
#
_entry.id   AF-A0A351UNJ0-F1
#
_cell.length_a   1.000
_cell.length_b   1.000
_cell.length_c   1.000
_cell.angle_alpha   90.00
_cell.angle_beta   90.00
_cell.angle_gamma   90.00
#
_symmetry.space_group_name_H-M   'P 1'
#
loop_
_entity.id
_entity.type
_entity.pdbx_description
1 polymer ?
#
loop_
_entity_poly.entity_id
_entity_poly.type
_entity_poly.pdbx_seq_one_letter_code
_entity_poly.pdbx_strand_id
1 'polypeptide(L)'
;MMRSGLFILLLLAAAVPVFAQGAGPDAELVFYDSMEHDASGAQVLKGGVYKDPAQGARLREKSLSAPVPADGYYHIRYVVDARSRARAEDYVRLFLSNPAFSSVADRFRIEYAEGDPELMNCRNDNPASPRIIRCNMDYILSLATAPVHMTGVFTSRGSGGAGGAGVTIVSLNYPLNTMLHESLHTWGLNDEYEYSPSEADYYCNNRRILKGPNTSSFPVREAYASDAEARNLHRGDISWLEEIAAAPIVYGAPAGADPGAGTVFKLGTPSSSPVNEPGLYGGSNCSRKMPSFRPYKADTIMKTLSTTWIPPIHQKAVLAAIAKAAGW
;
A
#
# COMPACT_ATOMS: atom_id res chain seq x y z
N MET A 1 32.42 -52.13 63.85
CA MET A 1 33.53 -51.38 64.49
C MET A 1 33.95 -50.25 63.56
N MET A 2 34.56 -49.18 64.09
CA MET A 2 34.93 -47.93 63.38
C MET A 2 33.69 -47.13 62.89
N ARG A 3 33.35 -46.02 63.55
CA ARG A 3 33.89 -44.64 63.41
C ARG A 3 33.33 -43.95 62.15
N SER A 4 32.33 -43.06 62.27
CA SER A 4 32.33 -41.70 62.88
C SER A 4 32.84 -40.64 61.92
N GLY A 5 31.95 -39.75 61.48
CA GLY A 5 32.25 -38.63 60.57
C GLY A 5 31.02 -37.73 60.40
N LEU A 6 30.75 -36.89 61.41
CA LEU A 6 29.65 -35.92 61.43
C LEU A 6 30.15 -34.55 60.99
N PHE A 7 29.47 -33.88 60.05
CA PHE A 7 29.32 -32.41 60.05
C PHE A 7 28.02 -32.00 59.32
N ILE A 8 27.58 -30.76 59.56
CA ILE A 8 26.19 -30.29 59.43
C ILE A 8 26.17 -28.85 58.88
N LEU A 9 25.04 -28.43 58.29
CA LEU A 9 24.66 -27.06 57.87
C LEU A 9 25.38 -26.48 56.62
N LEU A 10 24.80 -25.56 55.83
CA LEU A 10 23.44 -24.97 55.78
C LEU A 10 23.03 -24.65 54.30
N LEU A 11 21.75 -24.31 54.09
CA LEU A 11 21.16 -23.86 52.82
C LEU A 11 21.84 -22.64 52.19
N LEU A 12 21.74 -22.53 50.86
CA LEU A 12 21.07 -21.38 50.22
C LEU A 12 20.45 -21.81 48.87
N ALA A 13 19.48 -21.03 48.36
CA ALA A 13 18.50 -21.52 47.39
C ALA A 13 18.68 -21.00 45.96
N ALA A 14 18.39 -21.86 44.97
CA ALA A 14 18.02 -21.49 43.61
C ALA A 14 17.00 -22.53 43.08
N ALA A 15 15.72 -22.18 43.07
CA ALA A 15 14.64 -23.09 42.72
C ALA A 15 14.08 -22.80 41.31
N VAL A 16 14.61 -23.50 40.31
CA VAL A 16 13.99 -23.67 38.98
C VAL A 16 14.27 -25.11 38.54
N PRO A 17 13.26 -25.99 38.54
CA PRO A 17 12.63 -26.29 37.26
C PRO A 17 11.12 -26.61 37.33
N VAL A 18 10.35 -26.02 36.41
CA VAL A 18 9.06 -26.57 35.96
C VAL A 18 9.03 -26.46 34.44
N PHE A 19 8.79 -27.57 33.75
CA PHE A 19 8.52 -27.57 32.32
C PHE A 19 7.13 -26.97 32.07
N ALA A 20 7.05 -25.99 31.17
CA ALA A 20 5.79 -25.55 30.57
C ALA A 20 5.88 -25.74 29.05
N GLN A 21 4.99 -26.56 28.50
CA GLN A 21 4.73 -26.57 27.06
C GLN A 21 3.91 -25.30 26.73
N GLY A 22 4.31 -24.54 25.70
CA GLY A 22 3.58 -23.34 25.30
C GLY A 22 4.11 -22.73 24.00
N ALA A 23 3.17 -22.39 23.11
CA ALA A 23 3.36 -21.81 21.78
C ALA A 23 4.25 -22.62 20.80
N GLY A 24 3.64 -23.04 19.68
CA GLY A 24 4.39 -23.35 18.47
C GLY A 24 4.77 -22.06 17.71
N PRO A 25 5.35 -22.17 16.51
CA PRO A 25 5.54 -21.01 15.62
C PRO A 25 4.21 -20.60 14.99
N ASP A 26 3.33 -19.98 15.78
CA ASP A 26 2.07 -19.42 15.29
C ASP A 26 2.34 -18.22 14.34
N ALA A 27 1.59 -18.17 13.24
CA ALA A 27 1.78 -17.25 12.12
C ALA A 27 1.26 -15.81 12.44
N GLU A 28 1.31 -14.77 11.60
CA GLU A 28 1.10 -14.71 10.14
C GLU A 28 1.45 -13.29 9.61
N LEU A 29 1.97 -13.09 8.37
CA LEU A 29 2.48 -11.78 7.89
C LEU A 29 2.29 -11.45 6.38
N VAL A 30 2.59 -10.19 6.01
CA VAL A 30 2.22 -9.44 4.77
C VAL A 30 2.93 -9.82 3.46
N PHE A 31 2.21 -9.65 2.33
CA PHE A 31 2.57 -9.94 0.92
C PHE A 31 1.32 -9.52 0.04
N TYR A 32 1.21 -8.77 -1.09
CA TYR A 32 1.95 -8.32 -2.30
C TYR A 32 1.78 -9.16 -3.63
N ASP A 33 2.61 -9.05 -4.69
CA ASP A 33 2.24 -9.37 -6.11
C ASP A 33 3.20 -10.18 -7.08
N SER A 34 4.55 -10.03 -7.17
CA SER A 34 5.34 -10.54 -8.34
C SER A 34 6.76 -11.14 -8.10
N MET A 35 7.33 -11.78 -9.15
CA MET A 35 8.73 -12.29 -9.29
C MET A 35 9.50 -11.49 -10.35
N GLU A 36 10.73 -11.02 -10.04
CA GLU A 36 11.70 -10.44 -11.00
C GLU A 36 13.13 -10.93 -10.67
N HIS A 37 14.16 -10.51 -11.42
CA HIS A 37 15.57 -10.70 -11.06
C HIS A 37 16.23 -9.34 -10.76
N ASP A 38 17.11 -9.26 -9.76
CA ASP A 38 17.85 -8.03 -9.43
C ASP A 38 19.18 -7.89 -10.21
N ALA A 39 19.90 -6.79 -9.95
CA ALA A 39 21.17 -6.46 -10.61
C ALA A 39 22.33 -7.42 -10.28
N SER A 40 22.17 -8.36 -9.35
CA SER A 40 23.11 -9.48 -9.11
C SER A 40 22.71 -10.77 -9.84
N GLY A 41 21.54 -10.79 -10.49
CA GLY A 41 20.93 -11.97 -11.08
C GLY A 41 20.09 -12.81 -10.09
N ALA A 42 19.88 -12.33 -8.86
CA ALA A 42 19.10 -13.04 -7.86
C ALA A 42 17.59 -12.84 -8.07
N GLN A 43 16.79 -13.90 -7.95
CA GLN A 43 15.34 -13.83 -8.06
C GLN A 43 14.71 -13.18 -6.81
N VAL A 44 13.83 -12.21 -7.03
CA VAL A 44 13.19 -11.41 -5.97
C VAL A 44 11.68 -11.55 -6.04
N LEU A 45 11.10 -12.18 -5.02
CA LEU A 45 9.67 -12.19 -4.76
C LEU A 45 9.25 -10.98 -3.93
N LYS A 46 8.22 -10.28 -4.39
CA LYS A 46 7.37 -9.41 -3.59
C LYS A 46 5.92 -9.79 -3.90
N GLY A 47 5.53 -11.01 -3.53
CA GLY A 47 4.25 -11.74 -3.78
C GLY A 47 3.20 -11.60 -2.65
N GLY A 48 2.11 -12.42 -2.64
CA GLY A 48 0.83 -12.28 -1.85
C GLY A 48 0.61 -13.15 -0.59
N VAL A 49 -0.19 -12.72 0.41
CA VAL A 49 -0.45 -13.48 1.67
C VAL A 49 -1.34 -14.70 1.42
N TYR A 50 -0.81 -15.90 1.66
CA TYR A 50 -1.57 -17.15 1.67
C TYR A 50 -1.06 -18.07 2.80
N LYS A 51 -1.99 -18.77 3.49
CA LYS A 51 -1.64 -19.75 4.53
C LYS A 51 -0.98 -21.01 3.95
N ASP A 52 -1.29 -21.33 2.70
CA ASP A 52 -0.68 -22.42 1.94
C ASP A 52 0.22 -21.84 0.82
N PRO A 53 1.55 -22.04 0.87
CA PRO A 53 2.45 -21.64 -0.21
C PRO A 53 2.09 -22.27 -1.58
N ALA A 54 1.46 -23.44 -1.59
CA ALA A 54 0.95 -24.08 -2.80
C ALA A 54 -0.38 -23.47 -3.28
N GLN A 55 -1.20 -22.87 -2.41
CA GLN A 55 -2.34 -22.03 -2.80
C GLN A 55 -1.84 -20.78 -3.50
N GLY A 56 -0.84 -20.10 -2.92
CA GLY A 56 -0.14 -19.00 -3.58
C GLY A 56 0.52 -19.42 -4.91
N ALA A 57 0.98 -20.66 -5.05
CA ALA A 57 1.49 -21.18 -6.32
C ALA A 57 0.36 -21.38 -7.35
N ARG A 58 -0.72 -22.09 -6.99
CA ARG A 58 -1.90 -22.31 -7.85
C ARG A 58 -2.56 -21.01 -8.28
N LEU A 59 -2.55 -19.98 -7.43
CA LEU A 59 -3.08 -18.65 -7.76
C LEU A 59 -2.17 -17.87 -8.70
N ARG A 60 -0.84 -17.88 -8.49
CA ARG A 60 0.12 -17.34 -9.47
C ARG A 60 -0.01 -18.03 -10.82
N GLU A 61 -0.15 -19.35 -10.82
CA GLU A 61 -0.35 -20.13 -12.04
C GLU A 61 -1.68 -19.74 -12.72
N LYS A 62 -2.79 -19.59 -12.00
CA LYS A 62 -4.06 -19.10 -12.57
C LYS A 62 -4.03 -17.65 -13.04
N SER A 63 -3.33 -16.73 -12.37
CA SER A 63 -3.31 -15.31 -12.75
C SER A 63 -2.26 -14.97 -13.82
N LEU A 64 -1.28 -15.84 -14.07
CA LEU A 64 -0.18 -15.60 -15.01
C LEU A 64 -0.11 -16.59 -16.20
N SER A 65 -0.90 -17.67 -16.23
CA SER A 65 -0.81 -18.73 -17.26
C SER A 65 -1.36 -18.35 -18.64
N ALA A 66 -2.16 -17.29 -18.75
CA ALA A 66 -2.70 -16.81 -20.01
C ALA A 66 -2.50 -15.28 -20.13
N PRO A 67 -1.88 -14.78 -21.21
CA PRO A 67 -1.70 -13.35 -21.41
C PRO A 67 -3.06 -12.66 -21.58
N VAL A 68 -3.20 -11.46 -21.02
CA VAL A 68 -4.36 -10.59 -21.27
C VAL A 68 -4.43 -10.28 -22.76
N PRO A 69 -5.64 -10.21 -23.38
CA PRO A 69 -5.74 -10.03 -24.83
C PRO A 69 -4.97 -8.80 -25.33
N ALA A 70 -4.08 -9.01 -26.29
CA ALA A 70 -3.33 -7.95 -26.97
C ALA A 70 -4.20 -7.22 -28.00
N ASP A 71 -5.41 -6.82 -27.60
CA ASP A 71 -6.41 -6.11 -28.42
C ASP A 71 -6.31 -4.58 -28.27
N GLY A 72 -5.37 -4.08 -27.45
CA GLY A 72 -5.12 -2.67 -27.22
C GLY A 72 -6.00 -2.02 -26.14
N TYR A 73 -6.71 -2.81 -25.32
CA TYR A 73 -7.56 -2.32 -24.24
C TYR A 73 -7.05 -2.70 -22.84
N TYR A 74 -7.31 -1.85 -21.85
CA TYR A 74 -7.12 -2.20 -20.44
C TYR A 74 -8.36 -2.92 -19.90
N HIS A 75 -8.31 -4.25 -19.89
CA HIS A 75 -9.36 -5.14 -19.36
C HIS A 75 -9.50 -5.08 -17.83
N ILE A 76 -10.72 -4.81 -17.35
CA ILE A 76 -11.11 -4.78 -15.93
C ILE A 76 -12.36 -5.67 -15.74
N ARG A 77 -12.30 -6.59 -14.77
CA ARG A 77 -13.48 -7.35 -14.31
C ARG A 77 -14.01 -6.76 -13.02
N TYR A 78 -15.34 -6.66 -12.90
CA TYR A 78 -16.03 -6.50 -11.62
C TYR A 78 -16.74 -7.78 -11.22
N VAL A 79 -16.24 -8.46 -10.19
CA VAL A 79 -16.94 -9.56 -9.54
C VAL A 79 -17.93 -8.97 -8.54
N VAL A 80 -19.20 -9.33 -8.66
CA VAL A 80 -20.31 -8.72 -7.92
C VAL A 80 -21.24 -9.80 -7.40
N ASP A 81 -21.83 -9.62 -6.22
CA ASP A 81 -23.04 -10.36 -5.84
C ASP A 81 -24.28 -9.60 -6.34
N ALA A 82 -25.43 -10.28 -6.43
CA ALA A 82 -26.65 -9.70 -6.97
C ALA A 82 -27.10 -8.39 -6.28
N ARG A 83 -26.75 -8.19 -5.00
CA ARG A 83 -27.07 -6.94 -4.27
C ARG A 83 -26.04 -5.84 -4.54
N SER A 84 -24.79 -6.20 -4.84
CA SER A 84 -23.69 -5.27 -5.06
C SER A 84 -23.59 -4.74 -6.50
N ARG A 85 -24.24 -5.40 -7.46
CA ARG A 85 -24.24 -5.07 -8.90
C ARG A 85 -24.42 -3.58 -9.22
N ALA A 86 -25.49 -2.95 -8.72
CA ALA A 86 -25.78 -1.54 -9.03
C ALA A 86 -24.68 -0.57 -8.53
N ARG A 87 -24.00 -0.92 -7.43
CA ARG A 87 -22.88 -0.15 -6.85
C ARG A 87 -21.63 -0.22 -7.72
N ALA A 88 -21.39 -1.36 -8.36
CA ALA A 88 -20.31 -1.51 -9.33
C ALA A 88 -20.57 -0.65 -10.58
N GLU A 89 -21.82 -0.57 -11.05
CA GLU A 89 -22.19 0.28 -12.18
C GLU A 89 -22.13 1.78 -11.85
N ASP A 90 -22.49 2.17 -10.62
CA ASP A 90 -22.23 3.52 -10.10
C ASP A 90 -20.73 3.85 -10.09
N TYR A 91 -19.90 2.90 -9.64
CA TYR A 91 -18.46 3.10 -9.64
C TYR A 91 -17.89 3.23 -11.05
N VAL A 92 -18.33 2.41 -12.01
CA VAL A 92 -17.88 2.51 -13.41
C VAL A 92 -18.27 3.85 -14.02
N ARG A 93 -19.45 4.39 -13.70
CA ARG A 93 -19.82 5.77 -14.06
C ARG A 93 -18.88 6.81 -13.44
N LEU A 94 -18.52 6.67 -12.16
CA LEU A 94 -17.57 7.56 -11.48
C LEU A 94 -16.15 7.47 -12.07
N PHE A 95 -15.67 6.26 -12.34
CA PHE A 95 -14.35 5.98 -12.87
C PHE A 95 -14.17 6.59 -14.27
N LEU A 96 -15.06 6.27 -15.21
CA LEU A 96 -14.98 6.75 -16.60
C LEU A 96 -15.26 8.26 -16.75
N SER A 97 -15.94 8.89 -15.78
CA SER A 97 -16.16 10.35 -15.77
C SER A 97 -15.12 11.14 -14.98
N ASN A 98 -14.22 10.48 -14.24
CA ASN A 98 -13.15 11.16 -13.51
C ASN A 98 -12.15 11.79 -14.51
N PRO A 99 -11.77 13.07 -14.35
CA PRO A 99 -10.81 13.74 -15.24
C PRO A 99 -9.46 13.03 -15.42
N ALA A 100 -9.06 12.15 -14.49
CA ALA A 100 -7.85 11.34 -14.61
C ALA A 100 -7.94 10.21 -15.64
N PHE A 101 -9.15 9.78 -16.01
CA PHE A 101 -9.40 8.61 -16.86
C PHE A 101 -10.30 8.89 -18.06
N SER A 102 -11.09 9.98 -18.04
CA SER A 102 -12.08 10.28 -19.09
C SER A 102 -11.49 10.48 -20.48
N SER A 103 -10.22 10.91 -20.57
CA SER A 103 -9.46 11.06 -21.82
C SER A 103 -9.02 9.72 -22.46
N VAL A 104 -9.11 8.62 -21.73
CA VAL A 104 -8.82 7.24 -22.17
C VAL A 104 -9.98 6.28 -21.86
N ALA A 105 -11.18 6.81 -21.62
CA ALA A 105 -12.35 6.03 -21.22
C ALA A 105 -12.75 4.97 -22.27
N ASP A 106 -12.51 5.26 -23.55
CA ASP A 106 -12.72 4.35 -24.68
C ASP A 106 -11.73 3.17 -24.71
N ARG A 107 -10.62 3.26 -23.98
CA ARG A 107 -9.57 2.23 -23.92
C ARG A 107 -9.77 1.19 -22.81
N PHE A 108 -10.81 1.30 -22.00
CA PHE A 108 -11.16 0.27 -21.02
C PHE A 108 -12.12 -0.77 -21.60
N ARG A 109 -11.85 -2.05 -21.30
CA ARG A 109 -12.83 -3.13 -21.48
C ARG A 109 -13.33 -3.53 -20.10
N ILE A 110 -14.61 -3.25 -19.84
CA ILE A 110 -15.21 -3.49 -18.53
C ILE A 110 -16.22 -4.62 -18.67
N GLU A 111 -15.99 -5.70 -17.93
CA GLU A 111 -16.89 -6.84 -17.82
C GLU A 111 -17.31 -7.07 -16.37
N TYR A 112 -18.38 -7.85 -16.19
CA TYR A 112 -18.94 -8.19 -14.88
C TYR A 112 -19.14 -9.69 -14.78
N ALA A 113 -18.76 -10.28 -13.66
CA ALA A 113 -19.07 -11.67 -13.31
C ALA A 113 -19.91 -11.70 -12.03
N GLU A 114 -20.99 -12.46 -12.03
CA GLU A 114 -21.81 -12.65 -10.82
C GLU A 114 -21.20 -13.77 -9.96
N GLY A 115 -20.98 -13.47 -8.67
CA GLY A 115 -20.43 -14.39 -7.68
C GLY A 115 -21.44 -14.67 -6.57
N ASP A 116 -21.48 -15.92 -6.12
CA ASP A 116 -22.26 -16.30 -4.95
C ASP A 116 -21.63 -15.68 -3.67
N PRO A 117 -22.39 -14.98 -2.83
CA PRO A 117 -21.84 -14.26 -1.69
C PRO A 117 -21.41 -15.15 -0.51
N GLU A 118 -21.89 -16.40 -0.41
CA GLU A 118 -21.31 -17.39 0.52
C GLU A 118 -19.93 -17.84 0.01
N LEU A 119 -19.83 -18.19 -1.28
CA LEU A 119 -18.59 -18.67 -1.88
C LEU A 119 -17.52 -17.57 -1.98
N MET A 120 -17.90 -16.30 -2.20
CA MET A 120 -17.03 -15.13 -2.08
C MET A 120 -16.51 -14.94 -0.65
N ASN A 121 -17.24 -15.36 0.38
CA ASN A 121 -16.80 -15.42 1.79
C ASN A 121 -16.14 -14.11 2.28
N CYS A 122 -16.68 -12.96 1.87
CA CYS A 122 -16.10 -11.65 2.15
C CYS A 122 -16.36 -11.20 3.60
N ARG A 123 -15.30 -10.91 4.36
CA ARG A 123 -15.36 -10.70 5.83
C ARG A 123 -14.17 -9.90 6.39
N ASN A 124 -14.31 -9.47 7.64
CA ASN A 124 -13.26 -8.76 8.41
C ASN A 124 -12.63 -9.72 9.44
N ASP A 125 -11.66 -10.52 9.02
CA ASP A 125 -11.01 -11.54 9.88
C ASP A 125 -9.50 -11.31 10.12
N ASN A 126 -9.00 -10.10 9.87
CA ASN A 126 -7.61 -9.71 10.09
C ASN A 126 -7.42 -8.98 11.45
N PRO A 127 -6.82 -9.61 12.49
CA PRO A 127 -6.65 -8.95 13.79
C PRO A 127 -5.72 -7.74 13.76
N ALA A 128 -4.73 -7.73 12.84
CA ALA A 128 -3.74 -6.65 12.73
C ALA A 128 -4.29 -5.37 12.07
N SER A 129 -5.36 -5.48 11.29
CA SER A 129 -6.14 -4.32 10.81
C SER A 129 -7.60 -4.75 10.57
N PRO A 130 -8.47 -4.65 11.59
CA PRO A 130 -9.85 -5.13 11.52
C PRO A 130 -10.73 -4.45 10.46
N ARG A 131 -10.35 -3.24 10.01
CA ARG A 131 -11.07 -2.51 8.95
C ARG A 131 -10.91 -3.12 7.54
N ILE A 132 -9.95 -4.02 7.35
CA ILE A 132 -9.65 -4.63 6.06
C ILE A 132 -10.60 -5.78 5.78
N ILE A 133 -11.28 -5.71 4.65
CA ILE A 133 -12.08 -6.80 4.10
C ILE A 133 -11.19 -7.80 3.34
N ARG A 134 -11.45 -9.09 3.52
CA ARG A 134 -10.82 -10.20 2.80
C ARG A 134 -11.90 -11.10 2.20
N CYS A 135 -11.65 -11.65 1.02
CA CYS A 135 -12.57 -12.56 0.32
C CYS A 135 -11.84 -13.83 -0.14
N ASN A 136 -12.60 -14.83 -0.57
CA ASN A 136 -12.11 -16.06 -1.18
C ASN A 136 -11.59 -15.83 -2.60
N MET A 137 -10.30 -15.51 -2.72
CA MET A 137 -9.69 -15.20 -4.02
C MET A 137 -9.59 -16.40 -4.97
N ASP A 138 -9.52 -17.63 -4.47
CA ASP A 138 -9.60 -18.84 -5.31
C ASP A 138 -10.93 -18.90 -6.07
N TYR A 139 -12.05 -18.60 -5.39
CA TYR A 139 -13.37 -18.55 -6.01
C TYR A 139 -13.51 -17.35 -6.95
N ILE A 140 -13.19 -16.14 -6.48
CA ILE A 140 -13.31 -14.89 -7.25
C ILE A 140 -12.52 -14.96 -8.56
N LEU A 141 -11.30 -15.52 -8.54
CA LEU A 141 -10.48 -15.68 -9.75
C LEU A 141 -10.86 -16.93 -10.56
N SER A 142 -11.65 -17.86 -10.02
CA SER A 142 -12.25 -18.97 -10.79
C SER A 142 -13.47 -18.56 -11.61
N LEU A 143 -14.08 -17.40 -11.32
CA LEU A 143 -15.14 -16.79 -12.15
C LEU A 143 -14.59 -16.13 -13.43
N ALA A 144 -13.29 -16.27 -13.70
CA ALA A 144 -12.63 -15.73 -14.88
C ALA A 144 -12.96 -16.53 -16.14
N THR A 145 -13.65 -15.88 -17.09
CA THR A 145 -13.83 -16.35 -18.48
C THR A 145 -12.62 -16.03 -19.37
N ALA A 146 -11.86 -14.98 -19.01
CA ALA A 146 -10.67 -14.51 -19.70
C ALA A 146 -9.67 -13.85 -18.71
N PRO A 147 -8.38 -13.69 -19.07
CA PRO A 147 -7.44 -12.92 -18.25
C PRO A 147 -7.76 -11.42 -18.33
N VAL A 148 -7.51 -10.70 -17.23
CA VAL A 148 -7.77 -9.24 -17.09
C VAL A 148 -6.61 -8.59 -16.35
N HIS A 149 -6.39 -7.28 -16.54
CA HIS A 149 -5.33 -6.55 -15.83
C HIS A 149 -5.70 -6.20 -14.38
N MET A 150 -7.00 -6.13 -14.09
CA MET A 150 -7.53 -5.78 -12.78
C MET A 150 -8.84 -6.53 -12.49
N THR A 151 -9.02 -7.00 -11.25
CA THR A 151 -10.30 -7.51 -10.75
C THR A 151 -10.78 -6.67 -9.57
N GLY A 152 -11.81 -5.85 -9.78
CA GLY A 152 -12.56 -5.22 -8.70
C GLY A 152 -13.63 -6.15 -8.15
N VAL A 153 -13.91 -6.06 -6.85
CA VAL A 153 -14.87 -6.91 -6.16
C VAL A 153 -15.83 -6.02 -5.35
N PHE A 154 -17.11 -6.06 -5.69
CA PHE A 154 -18.16 -5.43 -4.89
C PHE A 154 -18.95 -6.48 -4.14
N THR A 155 -19.22 -6.27 -2.85
CA THR A 155 -19.95 -7.27 -2.04
C THR A 155 -20.91 -6.63 -1.05
N SER A 156 -21.99 -7.33 -0.78
CA SER A 156 -22.96 -7.06 0.29
C SER A 156 -22.54 -7.61 1.66
N ARG A 157 -21.33 -8.19 1.78
CA ARG A 157 -20.79 -8.79 3.00
C ARG A 157 -19.53 -8.08 3.50
N GLY A 158 -19.20 -8.32 4.77
CA GLY A 158 -18.13 -7.64 5.47
C GLY A 158 -18.37 -6.12 5.56
N SER A 159 -17.29 -5.40 5.80
CA SER A 159 -17.24 -3.94 5.87
C SER A 159 -15.84 -3.46 5.50
N GLY A 160 -15.71 -2.23 5.01
CA GLY A 160 -14.42 -1.67 4.59
C GLY A 160 -14.16 -1.75 3.09
N GLY A 161 -12.91 -1.43 2.77
CA GLY A 161 -12.26 -1.64 1.48
C GLY A 161 -10.90 -2.33 1.68
N ALA A 162 -10.32 -2.84 0.59
CA ALA A 162 -8.97 -3.36 0.51
C ALA A 162 -8.47 -3.34 -0.94
N GLY A 163 -7.19 -3.06 -1.18
CA GLY A 163 -6.65 -2.87 -2.53
C GLY A 163 -5.18 -3.20 -2.69
N GLY A 164 -4.78 -3.43 -3.94
CA GLY A 164 -3.42 -3.76 -4.36
C GLY A 164 -3.29 -5.19 -4.90
N ALA A 165 -2.16 -5.45 -5.57
CA ALA A 165 -1.85 -6.75 -6.19
C ALA A 165 -2.93 -7.23 -7.19
N GLY A 166 -3.22 -6.40 -8.19
CA GLY A 166 -4.21 -6.69 -9.25
C GLY A 166 -5.68 -6.65 -8.81
N VAL A 167 -5.96 -6.56 -7.51
CA VAL A 167 -7.30 -6.79 -6.94
C VAL A 167 -7.74 -5.62 -6.06
N THR A 168 -9.03 -5.32 -6.09
CA THR A 168 -9.67 -4.40 -5.16
C THR A 168 -10.98 -4.97 -4.64
N ILE A 169 -11.33 -4.65 -3.40
CA ILE A 169 -12.51 -5.19 -2.71
C ILE A 169 -13.18 -4.05 -1.95
N VAL A 170 -14.48 -3.83 -2.17
CA VAL A 170 -15.27 -2.84 -1.42
C VAL A 170 -16.64 -3.38 -1.04
N SER A 171 -16.99 -3.21 0.23
CA SER A 171 -18.33 -3.49 0.75
C SER A 171 -19.36 -2.42 0.35
N LEU A 172 -20.60 -2.82 0.10
CA LEU A 172 -21.70 -1.96 -0.34
C LEU A 172 -21.87 -0.66 0.47
N ASN A 173 -21.62 -0.75 1.77
CA ASN A 173 -21.86 0.32 2.74
C ASN A 173 -20.78 1.42 2.72
N TYR A 174 -19.72 1.27 1.91
CA TYR A 174 -18.63 2.26 1.82
C TYR A 174 -18.81 3.22 0.62
N PRO A 175 -18.20 4.43 0.66
CA PRO A 175 -18.22 5.37 -0.46
C PRO A 175 -17.67 4.77 -1.76
N LEU A 176 -18.17 5.25 -2.92
CA LEU A 176 -17.58 4.89 -4.23
C LEU A 176 -16.11 5.29 -4.31
N ASN A 177 -15.75 6.38 -3.61
CA ASN A 177 -14.38 6.87 -3.47
C ASN A 177 -13.45 5.82 -2.84
N THR A 178 -13.96 4.90 -2.00
CA THR A 178 -13.16 3.77 -1.51
C THR A 178 -12.69 2.91 -2.68
N MET A 179 -13.57 2.52 -3.61
CA MET A 179 -13.13 1.71 -4.76
C MET A 179 -12.14 2.46 -5.65
N LEU A 180 -12.31 3.78 -5.79
CA LEU A 180 -11.34 4.64 -6.49
C LEU A 180 -9.97 4.61 -5.81
N HIS A 181 -9.94 4.77 -4.49
CA HIS A 181 -8.73 4.69 -3.65
C HIS A 181 -8.04 3.32 -3.77
N GLU A 182 -8.78 2.22 -3.56
CA GLU A 182 -8.24 0.86 -3.69
C GLU A 182 -7.66 0.59 -5.10
N SER A 183 -8.31 1.11 -6.16
CA SER A 183 -7.86 0.93 -7.55
C SER A 183 -6.52 1.60 -7.82
N LEU A 184 -6.27 2.74 -7.19
CA LEU A 184 -5.01 3.46 -7.31
C LEU A 184 -3.84 2.70 -6.64
N HIS A 185 -4.09 1.87 -5.63
CA HIS A 185 -3.09 0.93 -5.10
C HIS A 185 -2.74 -0.19 -6.10
N THR A 186 -3.70 -0.69 -6.88
CA THR A 186 -3.43 -1.66 -7.97
C THR A 186 -2.54 -1.05 -9.06
N TRP A 187 -2.62 0.26 -9.29
CA TRP A 187 -1.71 0.99 -10.18
C TRP A 187 -0.45 1.57 -9.49
N GLY A 188 -0.17 1.13 -8.25
CA GLY A 188 1.10 1.35 -7.56
C GLY A 188 1.21 2.63 -6.73
N LEU A 189 0.11 3.32 -6.43
CA LEU A 189 0.12 4.43 -5.46
C LEU A 189 0.07 3.93 -4.01
N ASN A 190 0.64 4.70 -3.09
CA ASN A 190 0.68 4.44 -1.65
C ASN A 190 -0.30 5.38 -0.90
N ASP A 191 -0.64 5.03 0.34
CA ASP A 191 -1.46 5.87 1.23
C ASP A 191 -0.76 7.17 1.65
N GLU A 192 -1.49 8.30 1.62
CA GLU A 192 -1.00 9.62 2.06
C GLU A 192 -1.52 10.04 3.44
N TYR A 193 -2.43 9.27 4.04
CA TYR A 193 -2.79 9.41 5.46
C TYR A 193 -1.76 8.70 6.34
N GLU A 194 -1.52 9.23 7.54
CA GLU A 194 -0.66 8.59 8.54
C GLU A 194 -1.33 7.32 9.08
N TYR A 195 -0.66 6.16 8.97
CA TYR A 195 -1.16 4.90 9.51
C TYR A 195 -1.38 4.96 11.03
N SER A 196 -2.30 4.14 11.56
CA SER A 196 -2.34 3.89 13.01
C SER A 196 -1.05 3.18 13.49
N PRO A 197 -0.72 3.17 14.80
CA PRO A 197 0.51 2.54 15.29
C PRO A 197 0.68 1.07 14.83
N SER A 198 -0.37 0.25 14.96
CA SER A 198 -0.35 -1.16 14.54
C SER A 198 -0.22 -1.35 13.03
N GLU A 199 -0.85 -0.49 12.24
CA GLU A 199 -0.67 -0.49 10.77
C GLU A 199 0.74 -0.04 10.38
N ALA A 200 1.33 0.92 11.09
CA ALA A 200 2.69 1.37 10.86
C ALA A 200 3.73 0.28 11.22
N ASP A 201 3.49 -0.51 12.28
CA ASP A 201 4.29 -1.71 12.60
C ASP A 201 4.15 -2.81 11.54
N TYR A 202 2.99 -2.94 10.90
CA TYR A 202 2.71 -3.94 9.87
C TYR A 202 3.28 -3.55 8.49
N TYR A 203 3.01 -2.33 8.02
CA TYR A 203 3.30 -1.90 6.64
C TYR A 203 4.67 -1.25 6.43
N CYS A 204 5.20 -0.48 7.40
CA CYS A 204 6.40 0.34 7.17
C CYS A 204 7.71 -0.47 7.13
N ASN A 205 7.65 -1.77 7.36
CA ASN A 205 8.75 -2.70 7.09
C ASN A 205 8.90 -3.03 5.58
N ASN A 206 7.91 -2.71 4.74
CA ASN A 206 7.95 -2.97 3.30
C ASN A 206 8.57 -1.79 2.52
N ARG A 207 9.70 -2.04 1.83
CA ARG A 207 10.39 -1.06 0.97
C ARG A 207 9.53 -0.48 -0.18
N ARG A 208 8.42 -1.13 -0.61
CA ARG A 208 7.46 -0.53 -1.57
C ARG A 208 6.56 0.53 -0.92
N ILE A 209 6.11 0.32 0.32
CA ILE A 209 5.34 1.31 1.10
C ILE A 209 6.20 2.54 1.42
N LEU A 210 7.50 2.34 1.63
CA LEU A 210 8.45 3.43 1.88
C LEU A 210 8.77 4.28 0.63
N LYS A 211 8.56 3.79 -0.59
CA LYS A 211 8.82 4.54 -1.83
C LYS A 211 7.82 4.17 -2.94
N GLY A 212 6.89 5.08 -3.23
CA GLY A 212 5.95 5.00 -4.35
C GLY A 212 6.00 6.25 -5.24
N PRO A 213 5.11 6.38 -6.24
CA PRO A 213 5.05 7.56 -7.11
C PRO A 213 4.52 8.82 -6.40
N ASN A 214 3.77 8.64 -5.31
CA ASN A 214 3.13 9.71 -4.55
C ASN A 214 3.52 9.75 -3.06
N THR A 215 4.39 8.85 -2.59
CA THR A 215 4.91 8.90 -1.20
C THR A 215 6.37 8.51 -1.14
N SER A 216 7.11 9.10 -0.21
CA SER A 216 8.49 8.71 0.07
C SER A 216 8.82 8.87 1.54
N SER A 217 9.40 7.82 2.11
CA SER A 217 9.69 7.67 3.55
C SER A 217 11.12 7.20 3.71
N PHE A 218 11.97 8.04 4.30
CA PHE A 218 13.42 7.81 4.36
C PHE A 218 14.09 8.57 5.52
N PRO A 219 15.25 8.11 6.01
CA PRO A 219 16.05 8.87 6.97
C PRO A 219 16.55 10.18 6.34
N VAL A 220 16.27 11.30 7.00
CA VAL A 220 16.74 12.64 6.59
C VAL A 220 17.94 13.06 7.41
N ARG A 221 18.74 13.99 6.86
CA ARG A 221 19.75 14.69 7.66
C ARG A 221 19.09 15.75 8.54
N GLU A 222 19.71 16.06 9.67
CA GLU A 222 19.28 17.16 10.54
C GLU A 222 19.42 18.54 9.88
N ALA A 223 20.35 18.65 8.93
CA ALA A 223 20.75 19.87 8.23
C ALA A 223 21.20 19.58 6.79
N TYR A 224 21.00 20.57 5.92
CA TYR A 224 21.49 20.62 4.54
C TYR A 224 22.19 21.97 4.31
N ALA A 225 23.22 22.01 3.47
CA ALA A 225 23.91 23.25 3.14
C ALA A 225 23.17 24.09 2.09
N SER A 226 22.37 23.45 1.22
CA SER A 226 21.59 24.13 0.17
C SER A 226 20.46 23.25 -0.39
N ASP A 227 19.52 23.86 -1.10
CA ASP A 227 18.52 23.13 -1.90
C ASP A 227 19.16 22.24 -2.97
N ALA A 228 20.23 22.71 -3.62
CA ALA A 228 20.95 21.95 -4.64
C ALA A 228 21.59 20.67 -4.06
N GLU A 229 22.13 20.72 -2.83
CA GLU A 229 22.61 19.54 -2.13
C GLU A 229 21.46 18.57 -1.84
N ALA A 230 20.37 19.07 -1.26
CA ALA A 230 19.19 18.26 -0.91
C ALA A 230 18.60 17.56 -2.16
N ARG A 231 18.44 18.29 -3.26
CA ARG A 231 17.94 17.75 -4.54
C ARG A 231 18.90 16.72 -5.13
N ASN A 232 20.22 16.94 -5.03
CA ASN A 232 21.18 15.97 -5.54
C ASN A 232 21.21 14.67 -4.70
N LEU A 233 21.17 14.79 -3.37
CA LEU A 233 21.20 13.64 -2.46
C LEU A 233 19.93 12.78 -2.58
N HIS A 234 18.76 13.42 -2.64
CA HIS A 234 17.46 12.74 -2.57
C HIS A 234 16.79 12.48 -3.92
N ARG A 235 17.53 12.61 -5.04
CA ARG A 235 17.04 12.24 -6.39
C ARG A 235 16.60 10.77 -6.48
N GLY A 236 17.23 9.88 -5.71
CA GLY A 236 16.85 8.46 -5.61
C GLY A 236 15.78 8.16 -4.55
N ASP A 237 15.29 9.17 -3.82
CA ASP A 237 14.28 9.04 -2.77
C ASP A 237 12.95 9.67 -3.19
N ILE A 238 12.98 10.89 -3.74
CA ILE A 238 11.80 11.66 -4.10
C ILE A 238 11.47 11.40 -5.58
N SER A 239 10.50 10.54 -5.83
CA SER A 239 10.11 10.08 -7.18
C SER A 239 9.49 11.18 -8.06
N TRP A 240 9.03 12.28 -7.47
CA TRP A 240 8.45 13.45 -8.15
C TRP A 240 9.32 14.71 -8.08
N LEU A 241 10.64 14.55 -7.86
CA LEU A 241 11.54 15.68 -7.60
C LEU A 241 11.65 16.68 -8.76
N GLU A 242 11.43 16.21 -9.99
CA GLU A 242 11.51 17.02 -11.22
C GLU A 242 10.23 17.83 -11.44
N GLU A 243 9.09 17.34 -10.94
CA GLU A 243 7.81 18.06 -10.89
C GLU A 243 7.76 19.14 -9.81
N ILE A 244 8.64 19.09 -8.80
CA ILE A 244 8.81 20.20 -7.84
C ILE A 244 9.55 21.33 -8.56
N ALA A 245 8.76 22.21 -9.18
CA ALA A 245 9.15 23.52 -9.71
C ALA A 245 9.96 24.33 -8.70
N ALA A 246 10.58 25.44 -9.14
CA ALA A 246 11.70 26.13 -8.47
C ALA A 246 11.52 26.66 -7.02
N ALA A 247 10.41 26.34 -6.35
CA ALA A 247 10.36 26.32 -4.89
C ALA A 247 11.45 25.37 -4.32
N PRO A 248 12.08 25.72 -3.18
CA PRO A 248 13.03 24.82 -2.55
C PRO A 248 12.30 23.64 -1.88
N ILE A 249 12.94 22.47 -1.91
CA ILE A 249 12.58 21.31 -1.09
C ILE A 249 13.18 21.37 0.31
N VAL A 250 13.83 22.49 0.65
CA VAL A 250 14.26 22.82 2.01
C VAL A 250 13.69 24.14 2.48
N TYR A 251 13.40 24.25 3.78
CA TYR A 251 13.01 25.49 4.44
C TYR A 251 14.02 25.87 5.52
N GLY A 252 14.17 27.17 5.77
CA GLY A 252 15.00 27.67 6.86
C GLY A 252 14.31 27.50 8.20
N ALA A 253 14.89 26.69 9.08
CA ALA A 253 14.52 26.56 10.48
C ALA A 253 15.54 27.28 11.37
N PRO A 254 15.15 27.84 12.53
CA PRO A 254 16.11 28.28 13.54
C PRO A 254 16.99 27.11 14.02
N ALA A 255 18.28 27.37 14.27
CA ALA A 255 19.22 26.41 14.86
C ALA A 255 18.95 26.20 16.37
N GLY A 256 17.80 25.63 16.71
CA GLY A 256 17.42 25.37 18.10
C GLY A 256 16.89 26.62 18.81
N ALA A 257 17.12 26.70 20.13
CA ALA A 257 16.58 27.73 21.00
C ALA A 257 17.58 28.87 21.32
N ASP A 258 18.84 28.75 20.91
CA ASP A 258 19.90 29.69 21.29
C ASP A 258 19.86 30.98 20.43
N PRO A 259 19.68 32.17 21.05
CA PRO A 259 19.61 33.44 20.33
C PRO A 259 20.99 33.86 19.81
N GLY A 260 21.34 33.37 18.61
CA GLY A 260 22.62 33.58 17.94
C GLY A 260 23.02 32.44 17.01
N ALA A 261 22.40 31.27 17.17
CA ALA A 261 22.57 30.16 16.23
C ALA A 261 21.82 30.45 14.91
N GLY A 262 22.44 30.11 13.77
CA GLY A 262 22.00 30.54 12.43
C GLY A 262 20.77 29.82 11.87
N THR A 263 20.51 30.01 10.58
CA THR A 263 19.46 29.27 9.86
C THR A 263 19.98 27.89 9.43
N VAL A 264 19.24 26.84 9.77
CA VAL A 264 19.46 25.46 9.28
C VAL A 264 18.45 25.16 8.19
N PHE A 265 18.90 24.72 7.02
CA PHE A 265 17.98 24.22 6.00
C PHE A 265 17.58 22.77 6.31
N LYS A 266 16.27 22.50 6.38
CA LYS A 266 15.67 21.18 6.63
C LYS A 266 14.74 20.80 5.49
N LEU A 267 14.66 19.50 5.16
CA LEU A 267 13.74 19.02 4.12
C LEU A 267 12.28 19.36 4.43
N GLY A 268 11.60 19.92 3.44
CA GLY A 268 10.18 20.26 3.47
C GLY A 268 9.87 21.45 2.58
N THR A 269 8.68 21.46 1.96
CA THR A 269 8.17 22.66 1.29
C THR A 269 7.91 23.78 2.30
N PRO A 270 8.25 25.05 2.00
CA PRO A 270 7.77 26.20 2.77
C PRO A 270 6.25 26.22 2.96
N SER A 271 5.79 26.62 4.15
CA SER A 271 4.37 26.59 4.53
C SER A 271 3.47 27.49 3.68
N SER A 272 4.05 28.52 3.05
CA SER A 272 3.41 29.48 2.15
C SER A 272 3.13 28.94 0.74
N SER A 273 3.69 27.79 0.35
CA SER A 273 3.48 27.25 -1.00
C SER A 273 2.01 26.89 -1.28
N PRO A 274 1.54 27.03 -2.54
CA PRO A 274 0.15 26.75 -2.91
C PRO A 274 -0.21 25.29 -2.67
N VAL A 275 -1.43 25.03 -2.20
CA VAL A 275 -1.82 23.71 -1.69
C VAL A 275 -1.89 22.61 -2.76
N ASN A 276 -2.09 23.00 -4.02
CA ASN A 276 -2.25 22.11 -5.17
C ASN A 276 -0.98 21.97 -6.04
N GLU A 277 0.10 22.69 -5.70
CA GLU A 277 1.36 22.63 -6.45
C GLU A 277 2.28 21.55 -5.86
N PRO A 278 3.06 20.83 -6.70
CA PRO A 278 4.02 19.83 -6.25
C PRO A 278 5.05 20.39 -5.26
N GLY A 279 5.33 19.62 -4.21
CA GLY A 279 6.35 19.95 -3.22
C GLY A 279 6.79 18.71 -2.44
N LEU A 280 7.62 18.91 -1.42
CA LEU A 280 8.00 17.88 -0.46
C LEU A 280 7.26 18.13 0.86
N TYR A 281 5.95 17.85 0.90
CA TYR A 281 5.15 18.14 2.10
C TYR A 281 5.25 16.98 3.10
N GLY A 282 5.55 17.31 4.36
CA GLY A 282 5.62 16.32 5.45
C GLY A 282 4.25 15.72 5.80
N GLY A 283 4.28 14.45 6.20
CA GLY A 283 3.10 13.65 6.55
C GLY A 283 2.70 12.69 5.43
N SER A 284 2.78 11.39 5.69
CA SER A 284 2.34 10.30 4.82
C SER A 284 2.20 9.00 5.64
N ASN A 285 1.74 7.91 5.03
CA ASN A 285 1.71 6.54 5.57
C ASN A 285 2.63 6.25 6.76
N CYS A 286 3.95 6.36 6.58
CA CYS A 286 4.94 5.91 7.56
C CYS A 286 5.47 6.97 8.54
N SER A 287 4.80 8.12 8.68
CA SER A 287 5.23 9.21 9.56
C SER A 287 5.43 8.82 11.03
N ARG A 288 4.78 7.76 11.53
CA ARG A 288 5.01 7.22 12.89
C ARG A 288 6.34 6.49 13.09
N LYS A 289 7.04 6.12 12.02
CA LYS A 289 8.26 5.31 12.06
C LYS A 289 9.48 6.05 11.49
N MET A 290 9.29 6.91 10.50
CA MET A 290 10.36 7.72 9.92
C MET A 290 9.80 8.98 9.21
N PRO A 291 10.64 10.01 8.93
CA PRO A 291 10.24 11.12 8.08
C PRO A 291 9.64 10.62 6.77
N SER A 292 8.43 11.08 6.48
CA SER A 292 7.61 10.60 5.36
C SER A 292 6.90 11.79 4.71
N PHE A 293 6.88 11.81 3.38
CA PHE A 293 6.50 12.95 2.56
C PHE A 293 5.57 12.56 1.42
N ARG A 294 4.80 13.53 0.92
CA ARG A 294 3.87 13.42 -0.22
C ARG A 294 3.93 14.66 -1.12
N PRO A 295 3.52 14.59 -2.41
CA PRO A 295 3.67 15.67 -3.36
C PRO A 295 2.75 16.87 -3.15
N TYR A 296 1.62 16.71 -2.42
CA TYR A 296 0.62 17.78 -2.26
C TYR A 296 0.24 18.04 -0.80
N LYS A 297 -0.15 19.30 -0.53
CA LYS A 297 -0.60 19.77 0.80
C LYS A 297 -2.11 19.68 0.93
N ALA A 298 -2.83 19.91 -0.17
CA ALA A 298 -4.26 19.66 -0.30
C ALA A 298 -4.61 18.17 -0.09
N ASP A 299 -5.89 17.91 0.15
CA ASP A 299 -6.41 16.57 0.34
C ASP A 299 -6.60 15.85 -0.99
N THR A 300 -5.82 14.78 -1.20
CA THR A 300 -5.92 13.86 -2.34
C THR A 300 -6.82 12.67 -2.01
N ILE A 301 -7.29 11.94 -3.04
CA ILE A 301 -7.97 10.65 -2.85
C ILE A 301 -7.12 9.63 -2.08
N MET A 302 -5.78 9.68 -2.18
CA MET A 302 -4.88 8.78 -1.44
C MET A 302 -4.74 9.16 0.04
N LYS A 303 -5.16 10.37 0.42
CA LYS A 303 -5.13 10.88 1.80
C LYS A 303 -6.49 10.80 2.48
N THR A 304 -7.59 10.94 1.74
CA THR A 304 -8.95 10.91 2.32
C THR A 304 -10.01 10.56 1.27
N LEU A 305 -11.04 9.85 1.73
CA LEU A 305 -12.20 9.47 0.92
C LEU A 305 -13.21 10.61 0.74
N SER A 306 -13.00 11.77 1.36
CA SER A 306 -13.86 12.97 1.22
C SER A 306 -13.73 13.69 -0.12
N THR A 307 -12.82 13.25 -0.99
CA THR A 307 -12.55 13.82 -2.33
C THR A 307 -12.43 12.71 -3.37
N THR A 308 -12.55 13.06 -4.65
CA THR A 308 -12.22 12.20 -5.81
C THR A 308 -11.01 12.72 -6.59
N TRP A 309 -10.33 13.76 -6.07
CA TRP A 309 -9.22 14.43 -6.74
C TRP A 309 -7.97 13.55 -6.77
N ILE A 310 -7.66 13.06 -7.96
CA ILE A 310 -6.37 12.47 -8.35
C ILE A 310 -5.54 13.62 -8.95
N PRO A 311 -4.47 14.09 -8.29
CA PRO A 311 -3.67 15.21 -8.77
C PRO A 311 -2.64 14.80 -9.85
N PRO A 312 -2.02 15.74 -10.59
CA PRO A 312 -1.26 15.43 -11.82
C PRO A 312 -0.15 14.36 -11.72
N ILE A 313 0.63 14.33 -10.64
CA ILE A 313 1.69 13.31 -10.44
C ILE A 313 1.07 11.90 -10.38
N HIS A 314 -0.05 11.75 -9.68
CA HIS A 314 -0.79 10.50 -9.55
C HIS A 314 -1.38 10.08 -10.91
N GLN A 315 -1.97 11.02 -11.65
CA GLN A 315 -2.50 10.75 -12.99
C GLN A 315 -1.40 10.23 -13.92
N LYS A 316 -0.24 10.93 -13.96
CA LYS A 316 0.94 10.54 -14.73
C LYS A 316 1.41 9.12 -14.40
N ALA A 317 1.55 8.80 -13.11
CA ALA A 317 2.01 7.49 -12.66
C ALA A 317 1.02 6.36 -13.00
N VAL A 318 -0.27 6.59 -12.74
CA VAL A 318 -1.34 5.60 -12.96
C VAL A 318 -1.58 5.35 -14.44
N LEU A 319 -1.64 6.39 -15.27
CA LEU A 319 -1.80 6.24 -16.72
C LEU A 319 -0.58 5.53 -17.34
N ALA A 320 0.63 5.78 -16.85
CA ALA A 320 1.83 5.04 -17.27
C ALA A 320 1.77 3.55 -16.87
N ALA A 321 1.25 3.22 -15.68
CA ALA A 321 1.05 1.83 -15.26
C ALA A 321 -0.01 1.10 -16.10
N ILE A 322 -1.14 1.77 -16.39
CA ILE A 322 -2.22 1.27 -17.26
C ILE A 322 -1.70 1.05 -18.69
N ALA A 323 -1.01 2.04 -19.27
CA ALA A 323 -0.42 1.96 -20.61
C ALA A 323 0.59 0.81 -20.73
N LYS A 324 1.54 0.71 -19.77
CA LYS A 324 2.53 -0.37 -19.73
C LYS A 324 1.88 -1.76 -19.65
N ALA A 325 0.79 -1.90 -18.91
CA ALA A 325 0.08 -3.17 -18.76
C ALA A 325 -0.68 -3.57 -20.04
N ALA A 326 -1.39 -2.62 -20.67
CA ALA A 326 -2.18 -2.87 -21.88
C ALA A 326 -1.38 -2.79 -23.21
N GLY A 327 -0.08 -2.47 -23.15
CA GLY A 327 0.80 -2.41 -24.32
C GLY A 327 0.56 -1.21 -25.23
N TRP A 328 0.30 -0.03 -24.65
CA TRP A 328 0.12 1.25 -25.36
C TRP A 328 1.43 2.00 -25.60
#